data_AF-A0A1X1QRT0-F1
#
_entry.id   AF-A0A1X1QRT0-F1
#
_cell.length_a   1.000
_cell.length_b   1.000
_cell.length_c   1.000
_cell.angle_alpha   90.00
_cell.angle_beta   90.00
_cell.angle_gamma   90.00
#
_symmetry.space_group_name_H-M   'P 1'
#
loop_
_entity.id
_entity.type
_entity.pdbx_description
1 polymer ?
#
loop_
_entity_poly.entity_id
_entity_poly.type
_entity_poly.pdbx_seq_one_letter_code
_entity_poly.pdbx_strand_id
1 'polypeptide(L)'
;MEVKVGPAHYSTKFSGNKRQKVLTTDTFQYIPIEETLSQLLQMSDIRKEIECFHGSKDNVLRDMCDGSICKSHPQFSTDKNTIQIIGYFDEIELCNPLGSSNKKHKLGCIFFSIGNLRPQFRSWLRCIFVVSMVSAVVIRKHGMNSFLQPFVDSMKMLSSEGLTVSINGKNTHFKVGLLSMLAQSWGTCHRRI
;
A
#
# COMPACT_ATOMS: atom_id res chain seq x y z
N MET A 1 -13.18 0.78 -3.23
CA MET A 1 -13.70 1.51 -4.41
C MET A 1 -13.17 0.86 -5.67
N GLU A 2 -14.00 0.69 -6.69
CA GLU A 2 -13.58 0.18 -8.00
C GLU A 2 -13.05 1.33 -8.88
N VAL A 3 -11.83 1.20 -9.39
CA VAL A 3 -11.17 2.20 -10.23
C VAL A 3 -11.01 1.64 -11.64
N LYS A 4 -11.44 2.41 -12.65
CA LYS A 4 -11.35 2.06 -14.07
C LYS A 4 -9.98 2.43 -14.63
N VAL A 5 -9.42 1.57 -15.48
CA VAL A 5 -8.10 1.76 -16.10
C VAL A 5 -8.18 1.59 -17.61
N GLY A 6 -7.67 2.61 -18.31
CA GLY A 6 -7.58 2.64 -19.75
C GLY A 6 -8.93 2.71 -20.48
N PRO A 7 -8.90 2.69 -21.82
CA PRO A 7 -10.10 2.79 -22.63
C PRO A 7 -10.94 1.50 -22.57
N ALA A 8 -12.24 1.65 -22.85
CA ALA A 8 -13.14 0.51 -23.03
C ALA A 8 -12.70 -0.35 -24.22
N HIS A 9 -12.79 -1.67 -24.08
CA HIS A 9 -12.42 -2.64 -25.10
C HIS A 9 -13.40 -3.81 -25.12
N TYR A 10 -13.50 -4.52 -26.25
CA TYR A 10 -14.39 -5.68 -26.34
C TYR A 10 -13.76 -6.91 -25.70
N SER A 11 -14.43 -7.52 -24.74
CA SER A 11 -14.11 -8.85 -24.21
C SER A 11 -15.17 -9.86 -24.63
N THR A 12 -14.77 -11.12 -24.78
CA THR A 12 -15.72 -12.21 -25.08
C THR A 12 -16.22 -12.80 -23.76
N LYS A 13 -17.52 -12.74 -23.52
CA LYS A 13 -18.19 -13.40 -22.39
C LYS A 13 -19.03 -14.56 -22.89
N PHE A 14 -19.14 -15.60 -22.07
CA PHE A 14 -20.03 -16.74 -22.31
C PHE A 14 -21.35 -16.49 -21.58
N SER A 15 -22.45 -16.64 -22.31
CA SER A 15 -23.81 -16.68 -21.75
C SER A 15 -24.44 -17.99 -22.23
N GLY A 16 -24.42 -19.00 -21.35
CA GLY A 16 -24.64 -20.40 -21.73
C GLY A 16 -23.61 -20.84 -22.79
N ASN A 17 -24.09 -21.43 -23.89
CA ASN A 17 -23.24 -21.89 -25.00
C ASN A 17 -22.93 -20.79 -26.04
N LYS A 18 -23.45 -19.57 -25.89
CA LYS A 18 -23.24 -18.48 -26.85
C LYS A 18 -22.09 -17.57 -26.42
N ARG A 19 -21.23 -17.21 -27.38
CA ARG A 19 -20.19 -16.20 -27.22
C ARG A 19 -20.76 -14.82 -27.56
N GLN A 20 -20.60 -13.86 -26.67
CA GLN A 20 -21.01 -12.48 -26.88
C GLN A 20 -19.82 -11.55 -26.70
N LYS A 21 -19.63 -10.60 -27.63
CA LYS A 21 -18.69 -9.50 -27.46
C LYS A 21 -19.35 -8.43 -26.60
N VAL A 22 -18.77 -8.14 -25.45
CA VAL A 22 -19.26 -7.13 -24.52
C VAL A 22 -18.21 -6.04 -24.39
N LEU A 23 -18.63 -4.79 -24.49
CA LEU A 23 -17.75 -3.65 -24.21
C LEU A 23 -17.46 -3.61 -22.70
N THR A 24 -16.19 -3.69 -22.33
CA THR A 24 -15.74 -3.76 -20.94
C THR A 24 -14.54 -2.85 -20.70
N THR A 25 -14.43 -2.30 -19.51
CA THR A 25 -13.25 -1.55 -19.06
C THR A 25 -12.55 -2.35 -17.98
N ASP A 26 -11.21 -2.37 -18.00
CA ASP A 26 -10.45 -3.05 -16.96
C ASP A 26 -10.53 -2.24 -15.66
N THR A 27 -10.58 -2.93 -14.53
CA THR A 27 -10.74 -2.30 -13.22
C THR A 27 -9.83 -2.91 -12.18
N PHE A 28 -9.61 -2.17 -11.09
CA PHE A 28 -8.97 -2.67 -9.88
C PHE A 28 -9.67 -2.13 -8.64
N GLN A 29 -9.40 -2.76 -7.50
CA GLN A 29 -9.91 -2.31 -6.21
C GLN A 29 -8.88 -1.43 -5.53
N TYR A 30 -9.33 -0.27 -5.05
CA TYR A 30 -8.56 0.68 -4.24
C TYR A 30 -9.29 0.94 -2.93
N ILE A 31 -8.56 0.88 -1.83
CA ILE A 31 -9.02 1.15 -0.46
C ILE A 31 -8.33 2.44 -0.01
N PRO A 32 -9.10 3.52 0.25
CA PRO A 32 -8.55 4.78 0.72
C PRO A 32 -7.71 4.62 1.99
N ILE A 33 -6.48 5.12 1.94
CA ILE A 33 -5.53 4.98 3.05
C ILE A 33 -5.94 5.90 4.20
N GLU A 34 -6.47 7.08 3.87
CA GLU A 34 -6.97 8.07 4.82
C GLU A 34 -8.08 7.50 5.72
N GLU A 35 -8.99 6.70 5.18
CA GLU A 35 -10.06 6.05 5.94
C GLU A 35 -9.49 4.98 6.87
N THR A 36 -8.58 4.15 6.34
CA THR A 36 -7.92 3.09 7.11
C THR A 36 -7.09 3.70 8.26
N LEU A 37 -6.30 4.73 7.98
CA LEU A 37 -5.51 5.43 8.99
C LEU A 37 -6.40 6.12 10.03
N SER A 38 -7.51 6.74 9.61
CA SER A 38 -8.45 7.36 10.55
C SER A 38 -9.00 6.35 11.56
N GLN A 39 -9.33 5.14 11.10
CA GLN A 39 -9.77 4.05 11.98
C GLN A 39 -8.65 3.54 12.89
N LEU A 40 -7.44 3.35 12.35
CA LEU A 40 -6.28 2.90 13.14
C LEU A 40 -5.90 3.92 14.22
N LEU A 41 -5.98 5.21 13.89
CA LEU A 41 -5.73 6.30 14.83
C LEU A 41 -6.82 6.43 15.90
N GLN A 42 -7.99 5.81 15.75
CA GLN A 42 -8.96 5.72 16.86
C GLN A 42 -8.52 4.72 17.94
N MET A 43 -7.67 3.74 17.60
CA MET A 43 -7.14 2.77 18.54
C MET A 43 -6.06 3.39 19.43
N SER A 44 -6.27 3.37 20.75
CA SER A 44 -5.32 3.96 21.71
C SER A 44 -3.93 3.34 21.65
N ASP A 45 -3.84 2.05 21.38
CA ASP A 45 -2.58 1.31 21.42
C ASP A 45 -1.68 1.70 20.24
N ILE A 46 -2.28 1.87 19.05
CA ILE A 46 -1.57 2.35 17.86
C ILE A 46 -1.10 3.79 18.07
N ARG A 47 -1.96 4.67 18.59
CA ARG A 47 -1.58 6.07 18.87
C ARG A 47 -0.40 6.16 19.83
N LYS A 48 -0.43 5.39 20.93
CA LYS A 48 0.66 5.36 21.90
C LYS A 48 1.99 4.95 21.27
N GLU A 49 1.99 3.96 20.37
CA GLU A 49 3.18 3.56 19.63
C GLU A 49 3.67 4.65 18.67
N ILE A 50 2.77 5.39 18.02
CA ILE A 50 3.13 6.51 17.13
C ILE A 50 3.76 7.67 17.93
N GLU A 51 3.16 8.03 19.07
CA GLU A 51 3.63 9.12 19.93
C GLU A 51 4.92 8.73 20.70
N CYS A 52 5.10 7.45 21.02
CA CYS A 52 6.26 6.94 21.74
C CYS A 52 7.38 6.46 20.77
N PHE A 53 8.07 7.42 20.17
CA PHE A 53 9.20 7.15 19.28
C PHE A 53 10.25 6.19 19.89
N HIS A 54 10.53 5.08 19.22
CA HIS A 54 11.38 3.98 19.72
C HIS A 54 12.79 3.91 19.10
N GLY A 55 13.38 5.05 18.75
CA GLY A 55 14.75 5.10 18.26
C GLY A 55 15.80 4.70 19.31
N SER A 56 16.82 3.98 18.84
CA SER A 56 18.01 3.55 19.57
C SER A 56 18.86 4.75 19.99
N LYS A 57 19.39 4.71 21.22
CA LYS A 57 20.21 5.79 21.82
C LYS A 57 21.71 5.48 21.85
N ASP A 58 22.08 4.25 21.54
CA ASP A 58 23.42 3.67 21.71
C ASP A 58 24.13 3.38 20.38
N ASN A 59 23.73 4.08 19.30
CA ASN A 59 24.26 3.94 17.95
C ASN A 59 24.12 2.53 17.32
N VAL A 60 23.37 1.63 17.96
CA VAL A 60 23.01 0.33 17.39
C VAL A 60 21.76 0.50 16.55
N LEU A 61 21.80 0.08 15.28
CA LEU A 61 20.63 0.10 14.41
C LEU A 61 19.72 -1.09 14.75
N ARG A 62 18.50 -0.82 15.21
CA ARG A 62 17.48 -1.83 15.53
C ARG A 62 16.25 -1.74 14.66
N ASP A 63 15.93 -0.55 14.17
CA ASP A 63 14.79 -0.33 13.28
C ASP A 63 15.06 0.78 12.25
N MET A 64 14.17 0.93 11.28
CA MET A 64 14.24 1.92 10.20
C MET A 64 14.33 3.37 10.73
N CYS A 65 13.75 3.65 11.90
CA CYS A 65 13.83 4.95 12.56
C CYS A 65 15.26 5.31 13.02
N ASP A 66 16.14 4.33 13.20
CA ASP A 66 17.56 4.54 13.52
C ASP A 66 18.39 4.92 12.29
N GLY A 67 17.87 4.63 11.10
CA GLY A 67 18.50 4.89 9.82
C GLY A 67 18.68 6.39 9.54
N SER A 68 19.71 6.71 8.77
CA SER A 68 19.99 8.09 8.34
C SER A 68 18.84 8.70 7.57
N ILE A 69 18.09 7.92 6.78
CA ILE A 69 16.93 8.38 6.01
C ILE A 69 15.88 9.00 6.92
N CYS A 70 15.48 8.32 8.01
CA CYS A 70 14.52 8.89 8.97
C CYS A 70 15.06 10.15 9.66
N LYS A 71 16.36 10.16 9.97
CA LYS A 71 17.01 11.29 10.67
C LYS A 71 17.17 12.53 9.79
N SER A 72 17.36 12.37 8.48
CA SER A 72 17.53 13.48 7.52
C SER A 72 16.25 13.87 6.78
N HIS A 73 15.19 13.06 6.85
CA HIS A 73 13.95 13.32 6.13
C HIS A 73 13.27 14.60 6.65
N PRO A 74 12.91 15.57 5.79
CA PRO A 74 12.40 16.88 6.21
C PRO A 74 11.17 16.82 7.13
N GLN A 75 10.28 15.84 6.91
CA GLN A 75 9.08 15.69 7.74
C GLN A 75 9.34 14.88 9.01
N PHE A 76 10.10 13.78 8.90
CA PHE A 76 10.28 12.86 10.04
C PHE A 76 11.25 13.41 11.09
N SER A 77 12.20 14.24 10.68
CA SER A 77 13.14 14.89 11.60
C SER A 77 12.51 16.06 12.37
N THR A 78 11.57 16.78 11.73
CA THR A 78 10.92 17.97 12.29
C THR A 78 9.76 17.60 13.21
N ASP A 79 8.89 16.70 12.77
CA ASP A 79 7.70 16.30 13.52
C ASP A 79 7.76 14.80 13.86
N LYS A 80 8.02 14.52 15.14
CA LYS A 80 8.12 13.17 15.69
C LYS A 80 6.80 12.41 15.66
N ASN A 81 5.67 13.11 15.54
CA ASN A 81 4.35 12.50 15.44
C ASN A 81 3.95 12.19 13.99
N THR A 82 4.83 12.47 13.02
CA THR A 82 4.59 12.10 11.63
C THR A 82 4.47 10.58 11.50
N ILE A 83 3.36 10.13 10.90
CA ILE A 83 3.10 8.72 10.62
C ILE A 83 3.98 8.29 9.46
N GLN A 84 4.78 7.26 9.68
CA GLN A 84 5.65 6.66 8.69
C GLN A 84 4.89 5.51 8.03
N ILE A 85 4.80 5.51 6.71
CA ILE A 85 4.20 4.44 5.92
C ILE A 85 5.31 3.65 5.23
N ILE A 86 5.25 2.33 5.36
CA ILE A 86 6.05 1.40 4.58
C ILE A 86 5.11 0.69 3.62
N GLY A 87 5.27 0.96 2.33
CA GLY A 87 4.49 0.32 1.28
C GLY A 87 5.17 -0.95 0.78
N TYR A 88 4.37 -1.93 0.36
CA TYR A 88 4.83 -3.19 -0.21
C TYR A 88 4.03 -3.54 -1.45
N PHE A 89 4.68 -4.06 -2.47
CA PHE A 89 4.02 -4.71 -3.60
C PHE A 89 4.37 -6.20 -3.64
N ASP A 90 3.35 -7.04 -3.76
CA ASP A 90 3.51 -8.49 -3.93
C ASP A 90 2.49 -9.06 -4.93
N GLU A 91 2.87 -10.14 -5.60
CA GLU A 91 1.99 -10.90 -6.50
C GLU A 91 1.54 -12.20 -5.84
N ILE A 92 0.26 -12.30 -5.51
CA ILE A 92 -0.32 -13.50 -4.92
C ILE A 92 -0.88 -14.43 -6.01
N GLU A 93 -0.54 -15.72 -5.93
CA GLU A 93 -1.13 -16.76 -6.77
C GLU A 93 -2.35 -17.36 -6.06
N LEU A 94 -3.55 -17.15 -6.62
CA LEU A 94 -4.80 -17.63 -5.99
C LEU A 94 -5.09 -19.12 -6.24
N CYS A 95 -4.40 -19.74 -7.21
CA CYS A 95 -4.65 -21.12 -7.62
C CYS A 95 -3.48 -22.04 -7.28
N ASN A 96 -3.80 -23.32 -7.07
CA ASN A 96 -2.87 -24.36 -6.66
C ASN A 96 -1.55 -24.33 -7.49
N PRO A 97 -0.40 -24.07 -6.85
CA PRO A 97 0.88 -23.89 -7.56
C PRO A 97 1.36 -25.15 -8.29
N LEU A 98 0.80 -26.31 -7.97
CA LEU A 98 1.20 -27.63 -8.51
C LEU A 98 0.50 -28.04 -9.81
N GLY A 99 -0.52 -27.30 -10.29
CA GLY A 99 -1.27 -27.64 -11.49
C GLY A 99 -0.79 -26.89 -12.75
N SER A 100 -0.94 -27.49 -13.94
CA SER A 100 -0.54 -26.92 -15.25
C SER A 100 -1.20 -25.58 -15.66
N SER A 101 -2.03 -24.99 -14.79
CA SER A 101 -2.74 -23.71 -14.95
C SER A 101 -2.25 -22.60 -14.01
N ASN A 102 -1.12 -22.83 -13.34
CA ASN A 102 -0.46 -22.03 -12.29
C ASN A 102 -0.03 -20.58 -12.66
N LYS A 103 -0.43 -20.04 -13.82
CA LYS A 103 -0.10 -18.65 -14.22
C LYS A 103 -1.30 -17.78 -14.60
N LYS A 104 -2.53 -18.34 -14.53
CA LYS A 104 -3.73 -17.66 -15.07
C LYS A 104 -4.38 -16.67 -14.10
N HIS A 105 -4.21 -16.86 -12.78
CA HIS A 105 -4.94 -16.11 -11.75
C HIS A 105 -4.01 -15.50 -10.70
N LYS A 106 -3.05 -14.69 -11.16
CA LYS A 106 -2.20 -13.86 -10.28
C LYS A 106 -2.88 -12.54 -9.98
N LEU A 107 -2.84 -12.11 -8.71
CA LEU A 107 -3.21 -10.75 -8.31
C LEU A 107 -1.97 -9.99 -7.86
N GLY A 108 -1.78 -8.78 -8.38
CA GLY A 108 -0.87 -7.80 -7.78
C GLY A 108 -1.58 -7.07 -6.66
N CYS A 109 -0.93 -6.95 -5.51
CA CYS A 109 -1.47 -6.29 -4.33
C CYS A 109 -0.48 -5.27 -3.80
N ILE A 110 -1.00 -4.10 -3.44
CA ILE A 110 -0.25 -3.10 -2.67
C ILE A 110 -0.72 -3.21 -1.24
N PHE A 111 0.23 -3.33 -0.32
CA PHE A 111 0.01 -3.31 1.10
C PHE A 111 0.74 -2.13 1.74
N PHE A 112 0.35 -1.78 2.95
CA PHE A 112 1.11 -0.87 3.78
C PHE A 112 1.15 -1.31 5.24
N SER A 113 2.16 -0.82 5.94
CA SER A 113 2.30 -0.96 7.40
C SER A 113 2.76 0.36 8.01
N ILE A 114 2.41 0.59 9.27
CA ILE A 114 2.84 1.78 10.02
C ILE A 114 4.26 1.54 10.52
N GLY A 115 5.21 2.34 10.04
CA GLY A 115 6.63 2.27 10.38
C GLY A 115 6.93 2.65 11.83
N ASN A 116 6.12 3.50 12.45
CA ASN A 116 6.26 3.89 13.87
C ASN A 116 5.99 2.74 14.85
N LEU A 117 5.34 1.66 14.42
CA LEU A 117 5.13 0.51 15.30
C LEU A 117 6.46 -0.22 15.51
N ARG A 118 6.75 -0.58 16.77
CA ARG A 118 7.92 -1.41 17.08
C ARG A 118 7.94 -2.69 16.24
N PRO A 119 9.12 -3.21 15.85
CA PRO A 119 9.24 -4.38 14.99
C PRO A 119 8.41 -5.59 15.44
N GLN A 120 8.31 -5.81 16.76
CA GLN A 120 7.52 -6.89 17.36
C GLN A 120 6.02 -6.87 17.02
N PHE A 121 5.44 -5.68 16.85
CA PHE A 121 4.03 -5.49 16.49
C PHE A 121 3.88 -5.40 14.98
N ARG A 122 4.79 -4.66 14.32
CA ARG A 122 4.77 -4.47 12.86
C ARG A 122 4.87 -5.79 12.08
N SER A 123 5.50 -6.81 12.66
CA SER A 123 5.63 -8.14 12.06
C SER A 123 4.36 -8.99 12.14
N TRP A 124 3.33 -8.55 12.88
CA TRP A 124 2.07 -9.29 12.93
C TRP A 124 1.24 -9.02 11.68
N LEU A 125 0.65 -10.07 11.10
CA LEU A 125 -0.18 -9.96 9.89
C LEU A 125 -1.33 -8.94 10.02
N ARG A 126 -1.87 -8.75 11.24
CA ARG A 126 -2.92 -7.77 11.53
C ARG A 126 -2.47 -6.29 11.41
N CYS A 127 -1.17 -6.04 11.30
CA CYS A 127 -0.57 -4.73 11.11
C CYS A 127 -0.14 -4.47 9.66
N ILE A 128 -0.56 -5.35 8.74
CA ILE A 128 -0.36 -5.22 7.30
C ILE A 128 -1.73 -5.01 6.66
N PHE A 129 -1.91 -3.87 5.99
CA PHE A 129 -3.18 -3.43 5.45
C PHE A 129 -3.13 -3.40 3.93
N VAL A 130 -4.19 -3.86 3.26
CA VAL A 130 -4.30 -3.81 1.80
C VAL A 130 -4.71 -2.41 1.37
N VAL A 131 -4.01 -1.86 0.37
CA VAL A 131 -4.39 -0.63 -0.32
C VAL A 131 -5.10 -0.95 -1.62
N SER A 132 -4.50 -1.80 -2.45
CA SER A 132 -4.98 -2.01 -3.80
C SER A 132 -4.84 -3.46 -4.22
N MET A 133 -5.78 -3.93 -5.04
CA MET A 133 -5.77 -5.29 -5.60
C MET A 133 -6.16 -5.25 -7.08
N VAL A 134 -5.36 -5.90 -7.92
CA VAL A 134 -5.57 -5.94 -9.37
C VAL A 134 -5.12 -7.27 -9.95
N SER A 135 -5.73 -7.71 -11.05
CA SER A 135 -5.21 -8.84 -11.81
C SER A 135 -3.87 -8.52 -12.46
N ALA A 136 -2.91 -9.44 -12.40
CA ALA A 136 -1.62 -9.27 -13.07
C ALA A 136 -1.75 -9.08 -14.60
N VAL A 137 -2.85 -9.56 -15.20
CA VAL A 137 -3.16 -9.31 -16.63
C VAL A 137 -3.36 -7.82 -16.88
N VAL A 138 -4.08 -7.14 -15.99
CA VAL A 138 -4.37 -5.71 -16.07
C VAL A 138 -3.08 -4.90 -15.86
N ILE A 139 -2.23 -5.28 -14.90
CA ILE A 139 -0.90 -4.66 -14.71
C ILE A 139 -0.06 -4.77 -15.98
N ARG A 140 0.02 -5.96 -16.59
CA ARG A 140 0.80 -6.15 -17.84
C ARG A 140 0.27 -5.32 -19.00
N LYS A 141 -1.04 -5.05 -19.04
CA LYS A 141 -1.70 -4.31 -20.13
C LYS A 141 -1.56 -2.80 -19.97
N HIS A 142 -1.75 -2.28 -18.75
CA HIS A 142 -1.83 -0.82 -18.49
C HIS A 142 -0.62 -0.26 -17.75
N GLY A 143 0.34 -1.11 -17.38
CA GLY A 143 1.53 -0.76 -16.64
C GLY A 143 1.30 -0.58 -15.13
N MET A 144 2.38 -0.70 -14.37
CA MET A 144 2.35 -0.54 -12.92
C MET A 144 2.02 0.89 -12.48
N ASN A 145 2.47 1.89 -13.25
CA ASN A 145 2.29 3.30 -12.92
C ASN A 145 0.80 3.67 -12.78
N SER A 146 -0.03 3.23 -13.71
CA SER A 146 -1.49 3.45 -13.69
C SER A 146 -2.15 2.88 -12.43
N PHE A 147 -1.61 1.78 -11.90
CA PHE A 147 -2.10 1.12 -10.70
C PHE A 147 -1.57 1.76 -9.41
N LEU A 148 -0.32 2.25 -9.41
CA LEU A 148 0.29 2.97 -8.28
C LEU A 148 -0.23 4.39 -8.14
N GLN A 149 -0.77 4.99 -9.20
CA GLN A 149 -1.13 6.40 -9.24
C GLN A 149 -2.03 6.82 -8.05
N PRO A 150 -3.15 6.13 -7.73
CA PRO A 150 -3.98 6.56 -6.60
C PRO A 150 -3.28 6.45 -5.24
N PHE A 151 -2.40 5.45 -5.07
CA PHE A 151 -1.59 5.34 -3.85
C PHE A 151 -0.63 6.53 -3.72
N VAL A 152 0.08 6.88 -4.80
CA VAL A 152 1.00 8.01 -4.83
C VAL A 152 0.28 9.33 -4.58
N ASP A 153 -0.90 9.52 -5.15
CA ASP A 153 -1.67 10.74 -4.98
C ASP A 153 -2.19 10.88 -3.54
N SER A 154 -2.68 9.80 -2.92
CA SER A 154 -3.03 9.82 -1.49
C SER A 154 -1.81 10.10 -0.60
N MET A 155 -0.64 9.52 -0.89
CA MET A 155 0.57 9.80 -0.12
C MET A 155 1.04 11.25 -0.25
N LYS A 156 0.91 11.87 -1.43
CA LYS A 156 1.21 13.29 -1.64
C LYS A 156 0.26 14.17 -0.83
N MET A 157 -1.05 13.91 -0.93
CA MET A 157 -2.07 14.65 -0.19
C MET A 157 -1.86 14.53 1.32
N LEU A 158 -1.66 13.32 1.84
CA LEU A 158 -1.43 13.09 3.27
C LEU A 158 -0.10 13.67 3.77
N SER A 159 0.89 13.85 2.89
CA SER A 159 2.16 14.51 3.21
C SER A 159 2.05 16.03 3.24
N SER A 160 1.30 16.64 2.30
CA SER A 160 1.13 18.09 2.24
C SER A 160 0.08 18.61 3.22
N GLU A 161 -1.12 18.03 3.18
CA GLU A 161 -2.31 18.50 3.91
C GLU A 161 -2.43 17.82 5.28
N GLY A 162 -1.95 16.57 5.39
CA GLY A 162 -2.12 15.76 6.60
C GLY A 162 -3.52 15.18 6.74
N LEU A 163 -3.76 14.54 7.88
CA LEU A 163 -5.00 13.86 8.24
C LEU A 163 -5.50 14.40 9.58
N THR A 164 -6.73 14.91 9.61
CA THR A 164 -7.37 15.34 10.86
C THR A 164 -8.33 14.27 11.34
N VAL A 165 -8.13 13.79 12.57
CA VAL A 165 -8.98 12.76 13.18
C VAL A 165 -9.56 13.30 14.49
N SER A 166 -10.87 13.12 14.68
CA SER A 166 -11.53 13.42 15.96
C SER A 166 -11.34 12.26 16.92
N ILE A 167 -10.55 12.49 17.98
CA ILE A 167 -10.23 11.52 19.02
C ILE A 167 -10.83 12.04 20.32
N ASN A 168 -11.80 11.30 20.89
CA ASN A 168 -12.48 11.66 22.14
C ASN A 168 -13.05 13.11 22.13
N GLY A 169 -13.57 13.56 20.97
CA GLY A 169 -14.10 14.92 20.80
C GLY A 169 -13.04 16.01 20.56
N LYS A 170 -11.75 15.66 20.51
CA LYS A 170 -10.67 16.58 20.15
C LYS A 170 -10.16 16.27 18.75
N ASN A 171 -10.08 17.29 17.90
CA ASN A 171 -9.47 17.16 16.58
C ASN A 171 -7.94 17.17 16.73
N THR A 172 -7.30 16.09 16.32
CA THR A 172 -5.84 15.97 16.26
C THR A 172 -5.41 15.85 14.80
N HIS A 173 -4.40 16.62 14.43
CA HIS A 173 -3.84 16.63 13.08
C HIS A 173 -2.56 15.79 13.06
N PHE A 174 -2.43 14.93 12.05
CA PHE A 174 -1.26 14.09 11.81
C PHE A 174 -0.75 14.30 10.40
N LYS A 175 0.57 14.45 10.24
CA LYS A 175 1.19 14.33 8.92
C LYS A 175 1.56 12.88 8.64
N VAL A 176 1.58 12.51 7.37
CA VAL A 176 1.97 11.16 6.94
C VAL A 176 3.08 11.27 5.90
N GLY A 177 4.11 10.44 6.02
CA GLY A 177 5.17 10.36 5.03
C GLY A 177 5.43 8.93 4.59
N LEU A 178 5.78 8.76 3.31
CA LEU A 178 6.24 7.48 2.78
C LEU A 178 7.70 7.28 3.16
N LEU A 179 7.99 6.28 3.99
CA LEU A 179 9.35 5.93 4.39
C LEU A 179 10.04 5.07 3.34
N SER A 180 9.35 4.08 2.81
CA SER A 180 9.89 3.17 1.80
C SER A 180 8.76 2.51 1.01
N MET A 181 9.05 2.16 -0.24
CA MET A 181 8.23 1.28 -1.07
C MET A 181 9.07 0.05 -1.42
N LEU A 182 8.65 -1.10 -0.92
CA LEU A 182 9.33 -2.38 -1.10
C LEU A 182 8.57 -3.19 -2.15
N ALA A 183 9.28 -3.95 -2.97
CA ALA A 183 8.68 -4.82 -3.95
C ALA A 183 9.47 -6.12 -3.99
N GLN A 184 8.78 -7.25 -3.92
CA GLN A 184 9.42 -8.55 -4.10
C GLN A 184 9.62 -8.78 -5.60
N SER A 185 10.88 -8.74 -6.06
CA SER A 185 11.20 -9.15 -7.42
C SER A 185 11.22 -10.68 -7.48
N TRP A 186 10.17 -11.28 -8.06
CA TRP A 186 10.33 -12.58 -8.68
C TRP A 186 11.09 -12.35 -9.98
N GLY A 187 12.29 -12.91 -10.10
CA GLY A 187 13.18 -12.68 -11.24
C GLY A 187 12.48 -12.82 -12.59
N THR A 188 12.32 -11.70 -13.31
CA THR A 188 12.39 -11.58 -14.78
C THR A 188 12.21 -10.12 -15.19
N CYS A 189 13.32 -9.38 -15.26
CA CYS A 189 13.45 -8.35 -16.28
C CYS A 189 14.92 -8.12 -16.64
N HIS A 190 15.47 -9.04 -17.44
CA HIS A 190 16.42 -8.62 -18.47
C HIS A 190 15.64 -7.78 -19.50
N ARG A 191 15.49 -6.49 -19.24
CA ARG A 191 15.42 -5.47 -20.29
C ARG A 191 16.05 -4.21 -19.72
N ARG A 192 17.30 -4.00 -20.16
CA ARG A 192 18.03 -2.76 -19.99
C ARG A 192 17.17 -1.61 -20.54
N ILE A 193 17.29 -0.49 -19.83
CA ILE A 193 17.00 0.88 -20.29
C ILE A 193 17.63 1.09 -21.67
#